data_AF-A0A4R4FGL4-F1
#
_entry.id   AF-A0A4R4FGL4-F1
#
_cell.length_a   1.000
_cell.length_b   1.000
_cell.length_c   1.000
_cell.angle_alpha   90.00
_cell.angle_beta   90.00
_cell.angle_gamma   90.00
#
_symmetry.space_group_name_H-M   'P 1'
#
loop_
_entity.id
_entity.type
_entity.pdbx_description
1 polymer ?
#
loop_
_entity_poly.entity_id
_entity_poly.type
_entity_poly.pdbx_seq_one_letter_code
_entity_poly.pdbx_strand_id
1 'polypeptide(L)'
;MKSKTCEQKLQELCADITHEREHWKDINKTGCNDPNWEDGVNMNLIRNHIIYDRKQIEEICQETGKPLPEEYYLSIPPKVNTGYMANLNQQERVKRFMSLGHKITTRKVKFEDDGQLRFL
;
A
#
# COMPACT_ATOMS: atom_id res chain seq x y z
N MET A 1 -5.09 -19.30 22.43
CA MET A 1 -5.65 -18.22 21.59
C MET A 1 -6.93 -18.71 20.95
N LYS A 2 -8.02 -17.94 20.98
CA LYS A 2 -9.23 -18.28 20.19
C LYS A 2 -8.95 -17.96 18.72
N SER A 3 -9.37 -18.85 17.81
CA SER A 3 -9.29 -18.58 16.37
C SER A 3 -10.28 -17.45 16.02
N LYS A 4 -9.87 -16.51 15.17
CA LYS A 4 -10.73 -15.41 14.71
C LYS A 4 -11.85 -15.97 13.80
N THR A 5 -13.06 -15.45 13.94
CA THR A 5 -14.18 -15.79 13.04
C THR A 5 -13.95 -15.19 11.65
N CYS A 6 -14.65 -15.70 10.63
CA CYS A 6 -14.58 -15.13 9.28
C CYS A 6 -14.99 -13.65 9.25
N GLU A 7 -15.94 -13.25 10.08
CA GLU A 7 -16.40 -11.87 10.20
C GLU A 7 -15.35 -10.94 10.83
N GLN A 8 -14.65 -11.42 11.87
CA GLN A 8 -13.55 -10.66 12.47
C GLN A 8 -12.39 -10.49 11.48
N LYS A 9 -12.05 -11.55 10.73
CA LYS A 9 -11.03 -11.47 9.69
C LYS A 9 -11.43 -10.48 8.59
N LEU A 10 -12.68 -10.51 8.15
CA LEU A 10 -13.20 -9.59 7.13
C LEU A 10 -13.08 -8.13 7.59
N GLN A 11 -13.45 -7.84 8.84
CA GLN A 11 -13.32 -6.49 9.42
C GLN A 11 -11.86 -6.02 9.49
N GLU A 12 -10.94 -6.90 9.86
CA GLU A 12 -9.50 -6.59 9.89
C GLU A 12 -8.97 -6.28 8.49
N LEU A 13 -9.31 -7.10 7.49
CA LEU A 13 -8.88 -6.86 6.11
C LEU A 13 -9.42 -5.53 5.54
N CYS A 14 -10.67 -5.17 5.84
CA CYS A 14 -11.23 -3.86 5.46
C CYS A 14 -10.47 -2.70 6.12
N ALA A 15 -10.16 -2.83 7.41
CA ALA A 15 -9.39 -1.83 8.14
C ALA A 15 -7.96 -1.70 7.60
N ASP A 16 -7.32 -2.82 7.28
CA ASP A 16 -5.97 -2.89 6.73
C ASP A 16 -5.90 -2.23 5.35
N ILE A 17 -6.87 -2.50 4.45
CA ILE A 17 -6.96 -1.80 3.15
C ILE A 17 -7.03 -0.29 3.34
N THR A 18 -7.87 0.20 4.25
CA THR A 18 -8.03 1.64 4.49
C THR A 18 -6.74 2.24 5.06
N HIS A 19 -6.14 1.57 6.05
CA HIS A 19 -4.88 2.00 6.67
C HIS A 19 -3.72 2.05 5.68
N GLU A 20 -3.53 0.98 4.90
CA GLU A 20 -2.44 0.86 3.93
C GLU A 20 -2.58 1.89 2.80
N ARG A 21 -3.80 2.26 2.41
CA ARG A 21 -4.02 3.33 1.42
C ARG A 21 -3.59 4.70 1.95
N GLU A 22 -3.91 5.02 3.19
CA GLU A 22 -3.43 6.27 3.82
C GLU A 22 -1.93 6.24 4.03
N HIS A 23 -1.37 5.12 4.48
CA HIS A 23 0.07 4.97 4.65
C HIS A 23 0.83 5.13 3.33
N TRP A 24 0.31 4.59 2.22
CA TRP A 24 0.86 4.82 0.89
C TRP A 24 0.90 6.31 0.53
N LYS A 25 -0.18 7.06 0.80
CA LYS A 25 -0.27 8.50 0.55
C LYS A 25 0.74 9.28 1.40
N ASP A 26 0.89 8.89 2.66
CA ASP A 26 1.85 9.51 3.58
C ASP A 26 3.28 9.31 3.09
N ILE A 27 3.68 8.09 2.71
CA ILE A 27 5.01 7.84 2.15
C ILE A 27 5.19 8.63 0.84
N ASN A 28 4.19 8.71 -0.03
CA ASN A 28 4.28 9.52 -1.26
C ASN A 28 4.50 11.02 -0.97
N LYS A 29 3.94 11.51 0.14
CA LYS A 29 4.01 12.91 0.56
C LYS A 29 5.35 13.21 1.22
N THR A 30 5.73 12.44 2.23
CA THR A 30 6.84 12.75 3.16
C THR A 30 8.00 11.77 3.12
N GLY A 31 7.86 10.62 2.45
CA GLY A 31 8.83 9.53 2.48
C GLY A 31 8.72 8.69 3.75
N CYS A 32 9.49 7.59 3.82
CA CYS A 32 9.61 6.74 5.00
C CYS A 32 11.03 6.80 5.59
N ASN A 33 11.32 6.00 6.62
CA ASN A 33 12.62 5.95 7.28
C ASN A 33 13.34 4.60 7.10
N ASP A 34 12.94 3.78 6.12
CA ASP A 34 13.56 2.48 5.87
C ASP A 34 15.05 2.64 5.52
N PRO A 35 15.98 2.08 6.31
CA PRO A 35 17.40 2.24 6.05
C PRO A 35 17.89 1.45 4.83
N ASN A 36 17.18 0.39 4.43
CA ASN A 36 17.65 -0.58 3.46
C ASN A 36 17.02 -0.38 2.09
N TRP A 37 15.84 0.24 2.03
CA TRP A 37 15.08 0.38 0.79
C TRP A 37 14.58 1.79 0.58
N GLU A 38 14.43 2.21 -0.67
CA GLU A 38 13.84 3.48 -1.05
C GLU A 38 12.33 3.54 -0.74
N ASP A 39 11.78 4.76 -0.77
CA ASP A 39 10.34 4.98 -0.52
C ASP A 39 9.48 4.23 -1.54
N GLY A 40 9.91 4.18 -2.81
CA GLY A 40 9.21 3.47 -3.88
C GLY A 40 9.08 1.96 -3.67
N VAL A 41 10.07 1.32 -3.04
CA VAL A 41 9.99 -0.10 -2.65
C VAL A 41 8.92 -0.29 -1.57
N ASN A 42 8.97 0.54 -0.53
CA ASN A 42 8.01 0.51 0.57
C ASN A 42 6.56 0.73 0.08
N MET A 43 6.35 1.70 -0.81
CA MET A 43 5.05 1.96 -1.43
C MET A 43 4.53 0.78 -2.27
N ASN A 44 5.41 0.06 -2.95
CA ASN A 44 5.03 -1.14 -3.70
C ASN A 44 4.73 -2.35 -2.79
N LEU A 45 5.37 -2.45 -1.63
CA LEU A 45 5.03 -3.46 -0.62
C LEU A 45 3.62 -3.23 -0.06
N ILE A 46 3.32 -1.99 0.35
CA ILE A 46 1.98 -1.57 0.80
C ILE A 46 0.92 -1.88 -0.27
N ARG A 47 1.21 -1.55 -1.53
CA ARG A 47 0.33 -1.89 -2.66
C ARG A 47 0.05 -3.40 -2.75
N ASN A 48 1.06 -4.23 -2.50
CA ASN A 48 0.89 -5.69 -2.54
C ASN A 48 0.06 -6.20 -1.36
N HIS A 49 0.18 -5.61 -0.17
CA HIS A 49 -0.70 -5.92 0.97
C HIS A 49 -2.17 -5.65 0.60
N ILE A 50 -2.49 -4.49 0.05
CA ILE A 50 -3.86 -4.15 -0.38
C ILE A 50 -4.41 -5.17 -1.40
N ILE A 51 -3.60 -5.63 -2.35
CA ILE A 51 -4.01 -6.65 -3.33
C ILE A 51 -4.27 -7.99 -2.65
N TYR A 52 -3.39 -8.36 -1.72
CA TYR A 52 -3.53 -9.59 -0.97
C TYR A 52 -4.80 -9.55 -0.11
N ASP A 53 -5.03 -8.47 0.62
CA ASP A 53 -6.21 -8.32 1.47
C ASP A 53 -7.50 -8.37 0.66
N ARG A 54 -7.54 -7.74 -0.51
CA ARG A 54 -8.68 -7.86 -1.45
C ARG A 54 -8.94 -9.31 -1.85
N LYS A 55 -7.90 -10.09 -2.15
CA LYS A 55 -8.03 -11.51 -2.49
C LYS A 55 -8.58 -12.31 -1.30
N GLN A 56 -8.09 -12.03 -0.09
CA GLN A 56 -8.61 -12.68 1.12
C GLN A 56 -10.08 -12.32 1.41
N ILE A 57 -10.48 -11.07 1.15
CA ILE A 57 -11.88 -10.63 1.24
C ILE A 57 -12.74 -11.44 0.25
N GLU A 58 -12.29 -11.55 -1.00
CA GLU A 58 -13.02 -12.31 -2.03
C GLU A 58 -13.20 -13.77 -1.63
N GLU A 59 -12.15 -14.44 -1.16
CA GLU A 59 -12.20 -15.83 -0.67
C GLU A 59 -13.21 -15.98 0.49
N ILE A 60 -13.13 -15.11 1.51
CA ILE A 60 -14.04 -15.17 2.67
C ILE A 60 -15.50 -14.93 2.25
N CYS A 61 -15.75 -13.94 1.38
CA CYS A 61 -17.10 -13.64 0.89
C CYS A 61 -17.67 -14.80 0.05
N GLN A 62 -16.86 -15.43 -0.80
CA GLN A 62 -17.25 -16.62 -1.56
C GLN A 62 -17.58 -17.81 -0.64
N GLU A 63 -16.75 -18.10 0.37
CA GLU A 63 -16.96 -19.19 1.31
C GLU A 63 -18.18 -18.99 2.22
N THR A 64 -18.46 -17.74 2.60
CA THR A 64 -19.54 -17.41 3.55
C THR A 64 -20.85 -16.99 2.88
N GLY A 65 -20.85 -16.77 1.55
CA GLY A 65 -21.99 -16.24 0.81
C GLY A 65 -22.32 -14.77 1.15
N LYS A 66 -21.41 -14.05 1.80
CA LYS A 66 -21.58 -12.63 2.13
C LYS A 66 -21.27 -11.75 0.90
N PRO A 67 -21.93 -10.59 0.75
CA PRO A 67 -21.56 -9.63 -0.28
C PRO A 67 -20.13 -9.10 -0.03
N LEU A 68 -19.46 -8.67 -1.10
CA LEU A 68 -18.18 -7.97 -1.00
C LEU A 68 -18.38 -6.62 -0.30
N PRO A 69 -17.53 -6.26 0.68
CA PRO A 69 -17.62 -4.98 1.38
C PRO A 69 -17.19 -3.80 0.50
N GLU A 70 -17.52 -2.57 0.91
CA GLU A 70 -17.19 -1.35 0.15
C GLU A 70 -15.67 -1.19 -0.04
N GLU A 71 -14.87 -1.53 0.98
CA GLU A 71 -13.41 -1.42 0.94
C GLU A 71 -12.77 -2.26 -0.18
N TYR A 72 -13.43 -3.34 -0.60
CA TYR A 72 -12.98 -4.17 -1.72
C TYR A 72 -12.94 -3.37 -3.04
N TYR A 73 -13.85 -2.41 -3.20
CA TYR A 73 -13.96 -1.61 -4.43
C TYR A 73 -13.13 -0.33 -4.40
N LEU A 74 -12.47 -0.04 -3.28
CA LEU A 74 -11.55 1.08 -3.19
C LEU A 74 -10.41 0.93 -4.19
N SER A 75 -9.99 2.07 -4.75
CA SER A 75 -8.91 2.13 -5.72
C SER A 75 -7.60 1.64 -5.11
N ILE A 76 -6.88 0.80 -5.86
CA ILE A 76 -5.55 0.32 -5.48
C ILE A 76 -4.52 1.37 -5.90
N PRO A 77 -3.59 1.77 -5.01
CA PRO A 77 -2.53 2.69 -5.38
C PRO A 77 -1.72 2.19 -6.60
N PRO A 78 -1.27 3.11 -7.48
CA PRO A 78 -0.47 2.75 -8.64
C PRO A 78 0.90 2.20 -8.23
N LYS A 79 1.51 1.40 -9.11
CA LYS A 79 2.89 0.96 -8.94
C LYS A 79 3.84 2.15 -9.06
N VAL A 80 4.82 2.23 -8.19
CA VAL A 80 5.82 3.29 -8.13
C VAL A 80 7.17 2.77 -8.63
N ASN A 81 8.01 3.65 -9.18
CA ASN A 81 9.40 3.30 -9.48
C ASN A 81 10.11 2.90 -8.19
N THR A 82 10.84 1.78 -8.19
CA THR A 82 11.50 1.27 -6.97
C THR A 82 12.52 2.26 -6.41
N GLY A 83 13.25 3.00 -7.25
CA GLY A 83 14.20 4.03 -6.83
C GLY A 83 13.55 5.38 -6.46
N TYR A 84 12.23 5.42 -6.27
CA TYR A 84 11.55 6.66 -5.88
C TYR A 84 11.89 7.07 -4.45
N MET A 85 12.24 8.34 -4.29
CA MET A 85 12.38 9.02 -3.00
C MET A 85 11.42 10.21 -2.98
N ALA A 86 10.58 10.29 -1.95
CA ALA A 86 9.55 11.34 -1.86
C ALA A 86 10.13 12.74 -1.66
N ASN A 87 11.31 12.81 -1.04
CA ASN A 87 12.15 13.99 -0.94
C ASN A 87 13.63 13.58 -0.82
N LEU A 88 14.52 14.56 -0.97
CA LEU A 88 15.97 14.35 -0.86
C LEU A 88 16.54 14.87 0.47
N ASN A 89 15.69 15.15 1.47
CA ASN A 89 16.12 15.74 2.74
C ASN A 89 16.91 14.74 3.60
N GLN A 90 16.67 13.45 3.43
CA GLN A 90 17.40 12.37 4.10
C GLN A 90 18.75 12.11 3.41
N GLN A 91 19.65 13.10 3.45
CA GLN A 91 20.87 13.14 2.65
C GLN A 91 21.74 11.88 2.78
N GLU A 92 21.94 11.38 4.00
CA GLU A 92 22.77 10.19 4.23
C GLU A 92 22.16 8.90 3.65
N ARG A 93 20.83 8.77 3.72
CA ARG A 93 20.11 7.65 3.10
C ARG A 93 20.21 7.72 1.57
N VAL A 94 20.00 8.92 1.00
CA VAL A 94 20.11 9.16 -0.45
C VAL A 94 21.54 8.89 -0.95
N LYS A 95 22.56 9.42 -0.28
CA LYS A 95 23.97 9.19 -0.61
C LYS A 95 24.32 7.70 -0.56
N ARG A 96 23.85 6.98 0.46
CA ARG A 96 24.06 5.54 0.56
C ARG A 96 23.51 4.81 -0.65
N PHE A 97 22.25 5.05 -1.02
CA PHE A 97 21.66 4.39 -2.20
C PHE A 97 22.41 4.75 -3.50
N MET A 98 22.80 6.01 -3.68
CA MET A 98 23.61 6.41 -4.84
C MET A 98 24.98 5.70 -4.86
N SER A 99 25.63 5.53 -3.71
CA SER A 99 26.92 4.82 -3.62
C SER A 99 26.81 3.32 -3.92
N LEU A 100 25.64 2.73 -3.68
CA LEU A 100 25.33 1.35 -4.04
C LEU A 100 24.90 1.20 -5.51
N GLY A 101 24.91 2.29 -6.29
CA GLY A 101 24.56 2.28 -7.72
C GLY A 101 23.06 2.36 -8.00
N HIS A 102 22.23 2.66 -7.01
CA HIS A 102 20.79 2.78 -7.19
C HIS A 102 20.44 4.07 -7.96
N LYS A 103 19.44 3.98 -8.85
CA LYS A 103 18.96 5.13 -9.64
C LYS A 103 17.81 5.82 -8.93
N ILE A 104 18.08 6.97 -8.33
CA ILE A 104 17.09 7.75 -7.58
C ILE A 104 16.22 8.60 -8.51
N THR A 105 14.92 8.65 -8.24
CA THR A 105 13.94 9.54 -8.88
C THR A 105 13.03 10.20 -7.85
N THR A 106 12.58 11.42 -8.14
CA THR A 106 11.65 12.18 -7.28
C THR A 106 10.31 12.43 -7.97
N ARG A 107 10.06 11.79 -9.12
CA ARG A 107 8.79 11.93 -9.85
C ARG A 107 7.65 11.33 -9.03
N LYS A 108 6.89 12.20 -8.37
CA LYS A 108 5.70 11.81 -7.61
C LYS A 108 4.68 11.15 -8.52
N VAL A 109 4.09 10.06 -8.02
CA VAL A 109 2.97 9.41 -8.67
C VAL A 109 1.69 10.01 -8.10
N LYS A 110 0.80 10.48 -8.98
CA LYS A 110 -0.52 10.96 -8.55
C LYS A 110 -1.39 9.76 -8.22
N PHE A 111 -1.97 9.76 -7.03
CA PHE A 111 -3.02 8.85 -6.62
C PHE A 111 -4.10 9.70 -5.97
N GLU A 112 -5.10 10.05 -6.78
CA GLU A 112 -6.33 10.65 -6.27
C GLU A 112 -7.23 9.50 -5.88
N ASP A 113 -7.30 9.28 -4.57
CA ASP A 113 -8.36 8.48 -3.98
C ASP A 113 -9.57 9.39 -3.84
N ASP A 114 -10.36 9.45 -4.90
CA ASP A 114 -11.62 10.18 -4.96
C ASP A 114 -12.74 9.50 -4.15
N GLY A 115 -12.43 8.43 -3.41
CA GLY A 115 -13.40 7.61 -2.70
C GLY A 115 -14.35 6.88 -3.65
N GLN A 116 -14.10 6.89 -4.97
CA GLN A 116 -14.99 6.23 -5.91
C GLN A 116 -14.75 4.73 -5.87
N LEU A 117 -15.82 4.02 -5.53
CA LEU A 117 -15.91 2.58 -5.68
C LEU A 117 -15.79 2.24 -7.17
N ARG A 118 -14.79 1.44 -7.52
CA ARG A 118 -14.62 0.94 -8.88
C ARG A 118 -15.21 -0.46 -8.97
N PHE A 119 -16.44 -0.53 -9.47
CA PHE A 119 -17.07 -1.78 -9.85
C PHE A 119 -16.42 -2.27 -11.15
N LEU A 120 -15.73 -3.41 -11.09
CA LEU A 120 -15.09 -4.05 -12.26
C LEU A 120 -16.14 -4.59 -13.23
#